data_AF-A0A9P7BWC2-F1
#
_entry.id   AF-A0A9P7BWC2-F1
#
_cell.length_a   1.000
_cell.length_b   1.000
_cell.length_c   1.000
_cell.angle_alpha   90.00
_cell.angle_beta   90.00
_cell.angle_gamma   90.00
#
_symmetry.space_group_name_H-M   'P 1'
#
loop_
_entity.id
_entity.type
_entity.pdbx_description
1 polymer ?
#
loop_
_entity_poly.entity_id
_entity_poly.type
_entity_poly.pdbx_seq_one_letter_code
_entity_poly.pdbx_strand_id
1 'polypeptide(L)'
;MKKVNRPYSATDVFNNLHGTYSKSQVVKALDKLVKYEQLISKVYGKSTIYSIKQHRTEEDEGDNNEIRSDVNRLTEKLNEIKNENKKFEEELANLKNEPTTKEAINLFEKYKEDNEKLKERLDKLTNGSILIPPEKRKRVDEEFEFNRNMWKKRRKLFRTIFNTVTEHLPGNPNEFKERLGIEEDKIPFEKDPLDI
;
A
#
# COMPACT_ATOMS: atom_id res chain seq x y z
N MET A 1 3.47 -30.71 -36.88
CA MET A 1 4.88 -30.53 -37.29
C MET A 1 5.02 -29.53 -38.44
N LYS A 2 4.25 -29.64 -39.54
CA LYS A 2 4.25 -28.69 -40.69
C LYS A 2 4.23 -27.19 -40.33
N LYS A 3 3.36 -26.76 -39.40
CA LYS A 3 3.18 -25.33 -39.06
C LYS A 3 4.40 -24.65 -38.43
N VAL A 4 5.24 -25.40 -37.71
CA VAL A 4 6.33 -24.84 -36.88
C VAL A 4 7.70 -25.26 -37.43
N ASN A 5 7.76 -26.31 -38.26
CA ASN A 5 9.00 -26.89 -38.83
C ASN A 5 10.12 -27.23 -37.82
N ARG A 6 9.86 -27.16 -36.51
CA ARG A 6 10.81 -27.60 -35.48
C ARG A 6 10.86 -29.13 -35.35
N PRO A 7 12.01 -29.74 -35.01
CA PRO A 7 12.10 -31.15 -34.64
C PRO A 7 11.39 -31.44 -33.31
N TYR A 8 10.87 -32.66 -33.15
CA TYR A 8 10.18 -33.10 -31.93
C TYR A 8 10.56 -34.54 -31.55
N SER A 9 10.57 -34.85 -30.26
CA SER A 9 10.51 -36.24 -29.79
C SER A 9 9.06 -36.75 -29.77
N ALA A 10 8.88 -38.07 -29.72
CA ALA A 10 7.54 -38.66 -29.57
C ALA A 10 6.83 -38.20 -28.28
N THR A 11 7.59 -37.94 -27.21
CA THR A 11 7.06 -37.39 -25.96
C THR A 11 6.56 -35.95 -26.16
N ASP A 12 7.30 -35.12 -26.90
CA ASP A 12 6.89 -33.74 -27.18
C ASP A 12 5.62 -33.71 -28.02
N VAL A 13 5.51 -34.59 -29.04
CA VAL A 13 4.30 -34.68 -29.85
C VAL A 13 3.11 -35.13 -29.00
N PHE A 14 3.28 -36.13 -28.14
CA PHE A 14 2.24 -36.58 -27.20
C PHE A 14 1.76 -35.44 -26.28
N ASN A 15 2.69 -34.66 -25.73
CA ASN A 15 2.38 -33.53 -24.85
C ASN A 15 1.67 -32.39 -25.62
N ASN A 16 2.12 -32.08 -26.84
CA ASN A 16 1.48 -31.06 -27.69
C ASN A 16 0.08 -31.48 -28.18
N LEU A 17 -0.23 -32.77 -28.17
CA LEU A 17 -1.57 -33.32 -28.44
C LEU A 17 -2.41 -33.44 -27.16
N HIS A 18 -1.94 -32.89 -26.04
CA HIS A 18 -2.61 -32.87 -24.74
C HIS A 18 -3.08 -34.25 -24.25
N GLY A 19 -2.36 -35.32 -24.59
CA GLY A 19 -2.71 -36.68 -24.18
C GLY A 19 -3.94 -37.30 -24.87
N THR A 20 -4.47 -36.66 -25.93
CA THR A 20 -5.64 -37.14 -26.69
C THR A 20 -5.44 -38.55 -27.26
N TYR A 21 -4.19 -38.92 -27.55
CA TYR A 21 -3.81 -40.26 -28.02
C TYR A 21 -2.75 -40.83 -27.11
N SER A 22 -2.76 -42.15 -26.89
CA SER A 22 -1.71 -42.79 -26.10
C SER A 22 -0.33 -42.60 -26.73
N LYS A 23 0.72 -42.57 -25.90
CA LYS A 23 2.11 -42.42 -26.37
C LYS A 23 2.49 -43.47 -27.41
N SER A 24 2.00 -44.70 -27.27
CA SER A 24 2.22 -45.78 -28.26
C SER A 24 1.59 -45.48 -29.61
N GLN A 25 0.36 -44.93 -29.63
CA GLN A 25 -0.31 -44.53 -30.87
C GLN A 25 0.43 -43.38 -31.56
N VAL A 26 0.96 -42.43 -30.80
CA VAL A 26 1.77 -41.32 -31.33
C VAL A 26 3.06 -41.84 -31.98
N VAL A 27 3.78 -42.74 -31.31
CA VAL A 27 5.00 -43.37 -31.87
C VAL A 27 4.67 -44.11 -33.17
N LYS A 28 3.64 -44.96 -33.18
CA LYS A 28 3.22 -45.69 -34.38
C LYS A 28 2.86 -44.77 -35.55
N ALA A 29 2.19 -43.65 -35.27
CA ALA A 29 1.84 -42.67 -36.30
C ALA A 29 3.08 -41.96 -36.86
N LEU A 30 4.03 -41.57 -36.00
CA LEU A 30 5.29 -40.97 -36.42
C LEU A 30 6.13 -41.93 -37.27
N ASP A 31 6.25 -43.19 -36.85
CA ASP A 31 6.95 -44.23 -37.63
C ASP A 31 6.29 -44.48 -38.98
N LYS A 32 4.96 -44.46 -39.04
CA LYS A 32 4.20 -44.58 -40.30
C LYS A 32 4.48 -43.40 -41.23
N LEU A 33 4.58 -42.18 -40.69
CA LEU A 33 4.91 -40.98 -41.47
C LEU A 33 6.37 -40.95 -41.94
N VAL A 34 7.30 -41.55 -41.18
CA VAL A 34 8.67 -41.79 -41.63
C VAL A 34 8.69 -42.79 -42.78
N LYS A 35 7.91 -43.88 -42.70
CA LYS A 35 7.77 -44.86 -43.80
C LYS A 35 7.21 -44.26 -45.09
N TYR A 36 6.32 -43.28 -44.98
CA TYR A 36 5.80 -42.53 -46.12
C TYR A 36 6.70 -41.37 -46.57
N GLU A 37 7.93 -41.30 -46.04
CA GLU A 37 8.91 -40.24 -46.31
C GLU A 37 8.44 -38.80 -46.04
N GLN A 38 7.38 -38.63 -45.26
CA GLN A 38 6.91 -37.29 -44.89
C GLN A 38 7.71 -36.70 -43.72
N LEU A 39 8.26 -37.58 -42.89
CA LEU A 39 9.14 -37.23 -41.77
C LEU A 39 10.50 -37.90 -41.96
N ILE A 40 11.53 -37.26 -41.41
CA ILE A 40 12.85 -37.85 -41.17
C ILE A 40 12.96 -38.15 -39.68
N SER A 41 13.55 -39.29 -39.33
CA SER A 41 13.82 -39.66 -37.93
C SER A 41 15.29 -39.94 -37.72
N LYS A 42 15.82 -39.50 -36.57
CA LYS A 42 17.17 -39.84 -36.13
C LYS A 42 17.15 -40.23 -34.65
N VAL A 43 17.84 -41.33 -34.34
CA VAL A 43 17.95 -41.85 -32.98
C VAL A 43 19.14 -41.21 -32.29
N TYR A 44 18.92 -40.69 -31.09
CA TYR A 44 19.93 -40.10 -30.20
C TYR A 44 19.87 -40.79 -28.85
N GLY A 45 20.77 -41.75 -28.63
CA GLY A 45 20.76 -42.59 -27.43
C GLY A 45 19.44 -43.37 -27.30
N LYS A 46 18.66 -43.07 -26.25
CA LYS A 46 17.36 -43.71 -25.97
C LYS A 46 16.17 -42.99 -26.61
N SER A 47 16.38 -41.85 -27.28
CA SER A 47 15.30 -40.98 -27.78
C SER A 47 15.34 -40.84 -29.30
N THR A 48 14.19 -40.96 -29.95
CA THR A 48 14.06 -40.69 -31.40
C THR A 48 13.52 -39.28 -31.61
N ILE A 49 14.23 -38.51 -32.44
CA ILE A 49 13.81 -37.18 -32.88
C ILE A 49 13.25 -37.30 -34.29
N TYR A 50 12.06 -36.73 -34.50
CA TYR A 50 11.37 -36.66 -35.77
C TYR A 50 11.38 -35.21 -36.24
N SER A 51 11.69 -34.99 -37.51
CA SER A 51 11.54 -33.69 -38.17
C SER A 51 10.80 -33.86 -39.48
N ILE A 52 10.20 -32.80 -39.98
CA ILE A 52 9.55 -32.85 -41.29
C ILE A 52 10.61 -32.85 -42.39
N LYS A 53 10.39 -33.67 -43.43
CA LYS A 53 11.26 -33.65 -44.61
C LYS A 53 11.01 -32.32 -45.35
N GLN A 54 12.01 -31.45 -45.37
CA GLN A 54 11.97 -30.21 -46.13
C GLN A 54 12.44 -30.50 -47.56
N HIS A 55 11.65 -30.11 -48.55
CA HIS A 55 12.06 -30.13 -49.95
C HIS A 55 12.72 -28.79 -50.23
N ARG A 56 13.98 -28.80 -50.65
CA ARG A 56 14.72 -27.59 -51.04
C ARG A 56 14.61 -27.47 -52.55
N THR A 57 14.04 -26.37 -53.03
CA THR A 57 13.91 -26.05 -54.46
C THR A 57 15.04 -25.12 -54.89
N GLU A 58 15.40 -25.10 -56.18
CA GLU A 58 16.44 -24.19 -56.71
C GLU A 58 16.11 -22.70 -56.47
N GLU A 59 14.82 -22.36 -56.35
CA GLU A 59 14.33 -21.02 -55.94
C GLU A 59 14.72 -20.62 -54.50
N ASP A 60 15.04 -21.57 -53.61
CA ASP A 60 15.51 -21.27 -52.24
C ASP A 60 16.96 -20.72 -52.21
N GLU A 61 17.69 -20.80 -53.33
CA GLU A 61 19.07 -20.28 -53.45
C GLU A 61 19.14 -18.89 -54.11
N GLY A 62 17.99 -18.34 -54.51
CA GLY A 62 17.89 -16.99 -55.06
C GLY A 62 18.14 -15.88 -54.03
N ASP A 63 18.62 -14.73 -54.51
CA ASP A 63 18.92 -13.56 -53.68
C ASP A 63 17.63 -12.97 -53.10
N ASN A 64 17.41 -13.23 -51.81
CA ASN A 64 16.15 -12.95 -51.11
C ASN A 64 16.03 -11.48 -50.64
N ASN A 65 16.65 -10.57 -51.39
CA ASN A 65 16.81 -9.16 -51.01
C ASN A 65 15.48 -8.39 -51.03
N GLU A 66 14.56 -8.71 -51.93
CA GLU A 66 13.24 -8.08 -51.97
C GLU A 66 12.42 -8.42 -50.71
N ILE A 67 12.37 -9.69 -50.32
CA ILE A 67 11.65 -10.11 -49.11
C ILE A 67 12.30 -9.49 -47.86
N ARG A 68 13.63 -9.42 -47.80
CA ARG A 68 14.35 -8.75 -46.70
C ARG A 68 13.99 -7.26 -46.63
N SER A 69 13.93 -6.59 -47.78
CA SER A 69 13.52 -5.19 -47.88
C SER A 69 12.08 -5.00 -47.39
N ASP A 70 11.16 -5.88 -47.80
CA ASP A 70 9.77 -5.84 -47.36
C ASP A 70 9.62 -6.12 -45.86
N VAL A 71 10.38 -7.07 -45.30
CA VAL A 71 10.39 -7.34 -43.86
C VAL A 71 10.85 -6.10 -43.10
N ASN A 72 11.91 -5.44 -43.55
CA ASN A 72 12.40 -4.20 -42.92
C ASN A 72 11.34 -3.10 -42.98
N ARG A 73 10.76 -2.85 -44.17
CA ARG A 73 9.72 -1.85 -44.38
C ARG A 73 8.49 -2.09 -43.52
N LEU A 74 8.02 -3.34 -43.43
CA LEU A 74 6.88 -3.71 -42.60
C LEU A 74 7.20 -3.59 -41.10
N THR A 75 8.44 -3.90 -40.71
CA THR A 75 8.90 -3.76 -39.33
C THR A 75 8.96 -2.29 -38.90
N GLU A 76 9.44 -1.41 -39.78
CA GLU A 76 9.45 0.04 -39.55
C GLU A 76 8.03 0.58 -39.39
N LYS A 77 7.12 0.26 -40.33
CA LYS A 77 5.70 0.65 -40.21
C LYS A 77 5.04 0.11 -38.95
N LEU A 78 5.35 -1.12 -38.55
CA LEU A 78 4.82 -1.71 -37.32
C LEU A 78 5.29 -0.90 -36.10
N ASN A 79 6.56 -0.50 -36.06
CA ASN A 79 7.11 0.29 -34.98
C ASN A 79 6.51 1.71 -34.94
N GLU A 80 6.30 2.34 -36.09
CA GLU A 80 5.61 3.64 -36.19
C GLU A 80 4.19 3.56 -35.61
N ILE A 81 3.37 2.65 -36.11
CA ILE A 81 1.97 2.48 -35.64
C ILE A 81 1.94 2.12 -34.16
N LYS A 82 2.88 1.29 -33.67
CA LYS A 82 2.96 0.94 -32.26
C LYS A 82 3.29 2.15 -31.38
N ASN A 83 4.18 3.04 -31.84
CA ASN A 83 4.50 4.26 -31.13
C ASN A 83 3.33 5.25 -31.14
N GLU A 84 2.60 5.38 -32.24
CA GLU A 84 1.39 6.20 -32.32
C GLU A 84 0.30 5.69 -31.38
N ASN A 85 0.02 4.39 -31.40
CA ASN A 85 -0.94 3.78 -30.47
C ASN A 85 -0.56 4.06 -29.02
N LYS A 86 0.73 3.93 -28.67
CA LYS A 86 1.18 4.24 -27.31
C LYS A 86 0.90 5.70 -26.92
N LYS A 87 1.14 6.65 -27.83
CA LYS A 87 0.81 8.06 -27.59
C LYS A 87 -0.68 8.28 -27.38
N PHE A 88 -1.53 7.66 -28.21
CA PHE A 88 -2.98 7.76 -28.06
C PHE A 88 -3.48 7.09 -26.77
N GLU A 89 -2.88 5.98 -26.35
CA GLU A 89 -3.19 5.35 -25.06
C GLU A 89 -2.82 6.26 -23.88
N GLU A 90 -1.66 6.92 -23.93
CA GLU A 90 -1.23 7.90 -22.93
C GLU A 90 -2.17 9.12 -22.88
N GLU A 91 -2.54 9.69 -24.03
CA GLU A 91 -3.50 10.79 -24.13
C GLU A 91 -4.89 10.40 -23.60
N LEU A 92 -5.39 9.21 -23.98
CA LEU A 92 -6.68 8.70 -23.51
C LEU A 92 -6.67 8.47 -21.99
N ALA A 93 -5.56 7.95 -21.44
CA ALA A 93 -5.41 7.76 -20.01
C ALA A 93 -5.45 9.10 -19.26
N ASN A 94 -4.74 10.12 -19.76
CA ASN A 94 -4.77 11.46 -19.19
C ASN A 94 -6.18 12.05 -19.22
N LEU A 95 -6.86 11.98 -20.38
CA LEU A 95 -8.21 12.53 -20.55
C LEU A 95 -9.26 11.83 -19.67
N LYS A 96 -9.09 10.53 -19.40
CA LYS A 96 -9.97 9.77 -18.50
C LYS A 96 -9.74 10.08 -17.02
N ASN A 97 -8.53 10.47 -16.65
CA ASN A 97 -8.20 10.83 -15.27
C ASN A 97 -8.59 12.27 -14.92
N GLU A 98 -8.78 13.12 -15.93
CA GLU A 98 -9.31 14.46 -15.73
C GLU A 98 -10.83 14.42 -15.48
N PRO A 99 -11.34 15.14 -14.46
CA PRO A 99 -12.76 15.23 -14.23
C PRO A 99 -13.42 15.89 -15.44
N THR A 100 -14.60 15.41 -15.82
CA THR A 100 -15.38 16.07 -16.86
C THR A 100 -15.71 17.50 -16.45
N THR A 101 -15.97 18.39 -17.41
CA THR A 101 -16.30 19.80 -17.11
C THR A 101 -17.45 19.93 -16.10
N LYS A 102 -18.46 19.05 -16.17
CA LYS A 102 -19.58 19.02 -15.23
C LYS A 102 -19.14 18.59 -13.83
N GLU A 103 -18.32 17.56 -13.72
CA GLU A 103 -17.78 17.11 -12.43
C GLU A 103 -16.85 18.14 -11.81
N ALA A 104 -16.02 18.81 -12.62
CA ALA A 104 -15.15 19.90 -12.18
C ALA A 104 -15.96 21.08 -11.60
N ILE A 105 -17.08 21.46 -12.23
CA ILE A 105 -18.00 22.49 -11.71
C ILE A 105 -18.58 22.07 -10.36
N ASN A 106 -19.08 20.83 -10.25
CA ASN A 106 -19.64 20.32 -9.00
C ASN A 106 -18.59 20.27 -7.87
N LEU A 107 -17.37 19.81 -8.19
CA LEU A 107 -16.25 19.79 -7.25
C LEU A 107 -15.88 21.21 -6.80
N PHE A 108 -15.85 22.16 -7.72
CA PHE A 108 -15.57 23.55 -7.42
C PHE A 108 -16.61 24.14 -6.46
N GLU A 109 -17.90 23.94 -6.73
CA GLU A 109 -18.98 24.40 -5.85
C GLU A 109 -18.88 23.78 -4.46
N LYS A 110 -18.62 22.46 -4.38
CA LYS A 110 -18.41 21.76 -3.11
C LYS A 110 -17.24 22.33 -2.33
N TYR A 111 -16.07 22.49 -2.96
CA TYR A 111 -14.88 23.02 -2.28
C TYR A 111 -15.04 24.48 -1.88
N LYS A 112 -15.82 25.25 -2.64
CA LYS A 112 -16.18 26.62 -2.26
C LYS A 112 -17.01 26.63 -0.97
N GLU A 113 -18.04 25.80 -0.88
CA GLU A 113 -18.89 25.66 0.31
C GLU A 113 -18.07 25.17 1.53
N ASP A 114 -17.22 24.17 1.34
CA ASP A 114 -16.36 23.64 2.42
C ASP A 114 -15.38 24.71 2.92
N ASN A 115 -14.81 25.51 2.03
CA ASN A 115 -13.94 26.62 2.39
C ASN A 115 -14.67 27.70 3.18
N GLU A 116 -15.92 28.03 2.82
CA GLU A 116 -16.75 28.97 3.57
C GLU A 116 -17.02 28.45 4.98
N LYS A 117 -17.42 27.18 5.13
CA LYS A 117 -17.62 26.54 6.44
C LYS A 117 -16.35 26.52 7.30
N LEU A 118 -15.20 26.21 6.69
CA LEU A 118 -13.92 26.21 7.40
C LEU A 118 -13.51 27.61 7.85
N LYS A 119 -13.76 28.64 7.02
CA LYS A 119 -13.52 30.04 7.38
C LYS A 119 -14.42 30.48 8.55
N GLU A 120 -15.71 30.15 8.52
CA GLU A 120 -16.60 30.46 9.65
C GLU A 120 -16.17 29.76 10.94
N ARG A 121 -15.77 28.49 10.85
CA ARG A 121 -15.26 27.74 12.00
C ARG A 121 -13.98 28.36 12.54
N LEU A 122 -13.07 28.77 11.65
CA LEU A 122 -11.84 29.44 12.02
C LEU A 122 -12.15 30.76 12.74
N ASP A 123 -13.03 31.59 12.19
CA ASP A 123 -13.43 32.87 12.78
C ASP A 123 -14.02 32.70 14.19
N LYS A 124 -14.91 31.72 14.37
CA LYS A 124 -15.46 31.36 15.70
C LYS A 124 -14.39 30.95 16.69
N LEU A 125 -13.39 30.17 16.26
CA LEU A 125 -12.29 29.73 17.13
C LEU A 125 -11.33 30.88 17.46
N THR A 126 -11.06 31.75 16.49
CA THR A 126 -10.15 32.88 16.68
C THR A 126 -10.77 33.99 17.53
N ASN A 127 -12.05 34.30 17.34
CA ASN A 127 -12.74 35.38 18.05
C ASN A 127 -13.43 34.93 19.34
N GLY A 128 -13.87 33.67 19.43
CA GLY A 128 -14.64 33.13 20.54
C GLY A 128 -13.80 32.52 21.67
N SER A 129 -12.49 32.40 21.51
CA SER A 129 -11.60 31.84 22.54
C SER A 129 -10.47 32.81 22.88
N ILE A 130 -10.20 32.98 24.17
CA ILE A 130 -8.97 33.63 24.61
C ILE A 130 -7.84 32.69 24.21
N LEU A 131 -7.12 33.05 23.14
CA LEU A 131 -5.92 32.34 22.71
C LEU A 131 -4.85 32.52 23.78
N ILE A 132 -4.85 31.62 24.78
CA ILE A 132 -3.79 31.56 25.79
C ILE A 132 -2.54 31.06 25.06
N PRO A 133 -1.45 31.86 24.98
CA PRO A 133 -0.22 31.40 24.40
C PRO A 133 0.26 30.12 25.09
N PRO A 134 0.83 29.15 24.34
CA PRO A 134 1.28 27.89 24.92
C PRO A 134 2.28 28.10 26.07
N GLU A 135 3.10 29.15 25.99
CA GLU A 135 4.03 29.53 27.06
C GLU A 135 3.33 29.97 28.36
N LYS A 136 2.24 30.75 28.25
CA LYS A 136 1.46 31.16 29.42
C LYS A 136 0.78 29.96 30.07
N ARG A 137 0.21 29.06 29.25
CA ARG A 137 -0.39 27.81 29.74
C ARG A 137 0.65 26.97 30.50
N LYS A 138 1.81 26.73 29.89
CA LYS A 138 2.89 25.96 30.51
C LYS A 138 3.33 26.55 31.84
N ARG A 139 3.48 27.88 31.92
CA ARG A 139 3.84 28.56 33.17
C ARG A 139 2.80 28.35 34.27
N VAL A 140 1.52 28.49 33.93
CA VAL A 140 0.42 28.28 34.88
C VAL A 140 0.38 26.83 35.36
N ASP A 141 0.59 25.87 34.45
CA ASP A 141 0.63 24.45 34.80
C ASP A 141 1.82 24.15 35.74
N GLU A 142 3.01 24.65 35.43
CA GLU A 142 4.22 24.52 36.27
C GLU A 142 4.03 25.15 37.66
N GLU A 143 3.42 26.34 37.71
CA GLU A 143 3.13 27.04 38.97
C GLU A 143 2.07 26.31 39.80
N PHE A 144 1.03 25.77 39.16
CA PHE A 144 0.03 24.93 39.81
C PHE A 144 0.67 23.67 40.41
N GLU A 145 1.46 22.93 39.62
CA GLU A 145 2.15 21.73 40.09
C GLU A 145 3.09 22.03 41.26
N PHE A 146 3.87 23.12 41.18
CA PHE A 146 4.77 23.53 42.24
C PHE A 146 4.03 23.82 43.54
N ASN A 147 3.01 24.69 43.48
CA ASN A 147 2.21 25.07 44.64
C ASN A 147 1.48 23.87 45.23
N ARG A 148 0.96 22.98 44.38
CA ARG A 148 0.29 21.75 44.79
C ARG A 148 1.23 20.81 45.54
N ASN A 149 2.43 20.61 45.02
CA ASN A 149 3.44 19.78 45.66
C ASN A 149 3.85 20.34 47.02
N MET A 150 4.00 21.66 47.12
CA MET A 150 4.31 22.34 48.39
C MET A 150 3.19 22.19 49.41
N TRP A 151 1.93 22.36 49.00
CA TRP A 151 0.76 22.16 49.86
C TRP A 151 0.70 20.72 50.39
N LYS A 152 0.82 19.71 49.51
CA LYS A 152 0.86 18.28 49.90
C LYS A 152 1.97 17.98 50.91
N LYS A 153 3.20 18.46 50.65
CA LYS A 153 4.36 18.26 51.54
C LYS A 153 4.12 18.87 52.91
N ARG A 154 3.66 20.13 52.97
CA ARG A 154 3.40 20.85 54.23
C ARG A 154 2.28 20.20 55.03
N ARG A 155 1.17 19.80 54.40
CA ARG A 155 0.06 19.10 55.06
C ARG A 155 0.49 17.74 55.60
N LYS A 156 1.25 16.96 54.83
CA LYS A 156 1.79 15.67 55.29
C LYS A 156 2.69 15.85 56.52
N LEU A 157 3.61 16.80 56.46
CA LEU A 157 4.50 17.11 57.57
C LEU A 157 3.73 17.50 58.83
N PHE A 158 2.76 18.41 58.69
CA PHE A 158 1.89 18.82 59.80
C PHE A 158 1.17 17.62 60.41
N ARG A 159 0.52 16.77 59.60
CA ARG A 159 -0.18 15.57 60.09
C ARG A 159 0.77 14.60 60.82
N THR A 160 1.97 14.38 60.28
CA THR A 160 2.98 13.55 60.95
C THR A 160 3.34 14.09 62.33
N ILE A 161 3.72 15.37 62.41
CA ILE A 161 4.11 16.01 63.68
C ILE A 161 2.94 16.01 64.65
N PHE A 162 1.75 16.43 64.20
CA PHE A 162 0.57 16.53 65.04
C PHE A 162 0.19 15.17 65.62
N ASN A 163 0.15 14.12 64.79
CA ASN A 163 -0.16 12.77 65.23
C ASN A 163 0.85 12.27 66.26
N THR A 164 2.16 12.45 66.02
CA THR A 164 3.22 12.06 66.98
C THR A 164 3.07 12.76 68.32
N VAL A 165 2.72 14.05 68.34
CA VAL A 165 2.50 14.81 69.58
C VAL A 165 1.23 14.33 70.30
N THR A 166 0.16 14.04 69.56
CA THR A 166 -1.12 13.63 70.17
C THR A 166 -1.20 12.15 70.55
N GLU A 167 -0.29 11.31 70.07
CA GLU A 167 -0.27 9.86 70.32
C GLU A 167 -0.20 9.50 71.81
N HIS A 168 0.49 10.33 72.60
CA HIS A 168 0.69 10.12 74.03
C HIS A 168 -0.07 11.14 74.90
N LEU A 169 -0.91 11.98 74.29
CA LEU A 169 -1.64 13.04 74.99
C LEU A 169 -3.01 12.54 75.46
N PRO A 170 -3.41 12.76 76.73
CA PRO A 170 -4.75 12.39 77.18
C PRO A 170 -5.81 13.34 76.58
N GLY A 171 -6.79 12.79 75.86
CA GLY A 171 -7.93 13.54 75.30
C GLY A 171 -8.16 13.27 73.81
N ASN A 172 -9.15 13.94 73.23
CA ASN A 172 -9.50 13.82 71.81
C ASN A 172 -8.61 14.75 70.96
N PRO A 173 -7.82 14.23 70.00
CA PRO A 173 -6.95 15.03 69.14
C PRO A 173 -7.68 16.13 68.34
N ASN A 174 -8.96 15.94 68.01
CA ASN A 174 -9.74 16.92 67.25
C ASN A 174 -10.15 18.13 68.10
N GLU A 175 -10.54 17.91 69.37
CA GLU A 175 -10.81 19.00 70.33
C GLU A 175 -9.53 19.80 70.62
N PHE A 176 -8.38 19.12 70.62
CA PHE A 176 -7.09 19.78 70.74
C PHE A 176 -6.75 20.66 69.52
N LYS A 177 -7.05 20.20 68.29
CA LYS A 177 -6.93 21.05 67.08
C LYS A 177 -7.81 22.29 67.15
N GLU A 178 -9.06 22.13 67.57
CA GLU A 178 -10.02 23.23 67.70
C GLU A 178 -9.56 24.25 68.75
N ARG A 179 -9.07 23.78 69.90
CA ARG A 179 -8.49 24.65 70.94
C ARG A 179 -7.26 25.42 70.47
N LEU A 180 -6.46 24.84 69.57
CA LEU A 180 -5.30 25.50 68.95
C LEU A 180 -5.69 26.41 67.77
N GLY A 181 -6.96 26.44 67.36
CA GLY A 181 -7.43 27.21 66.21
C GLY A 181 -6.91 26.68 64.87
N ILE A 182 -6.66 25.38 64.76
CA ILE A 182 -6.12 24.77 63.53
C ILE A 182 -7.27 24.35 62.62
N GLU A 183 -7.36 24.97 61.45
CA GLU A 183 -8.37 24.66 60.43
C GLU A 183 -7.80 23.78 59.30
N GLU A 184 -8.59 22.80 58.84
CA GLU A 184 -8.25 21.94 57.69
C GLU A 184 -9.03 22.35 56.43
N ASP A 185 -8.37 22.23 55.28
CA ASP A 185 -8.99 22.50 53.98
C ASP A 185 -10.10 21.46 53.72
N LYS A 186 -11.22 21.89 53.15
CA LYS A 186 -12.35 21.00 52.83
C LYS A 186 -12.03 19.97 51.74
N ILE A 187 -10.96 20.19 50.98
CA ILE A 187 -10.56 19.34 49.85
C ILE A 187 -9.51 18.33 50.35
N PRO A 188 -9.71 17.02 50.13
CA PRO A 188 -8.70 16.02 50.42
C PRO A 188 -7.41 16.31 49.64
N PHE A 189 -6.28 16.45 50.32
CA PHE A 189 -5.01 16.79 49.65
C PHE A 189 -4.47 15.64 48.80
N GLU A 190 -4.98 14.42 49.01
CA GLU A 190 -4.69 13.21 48.24
C GLU A 190 -5.34 13.23 46.85
N LYS A 191 -6.43 13.98 46.67
CA LYS A 191 -7.17 14.07 45.39
C LYS A 191 -6.88 15.38 44.68
N ASP A 192 -6.83 15.35 43.36
CA ASP A 192 -6.78 16.59 42.57
C ASP A 192 -8.09 17.37 42.69
N PRO A 193 -8.07 18.65 43.11
CA PRO A 193 -9.26 19.50 43.05
C PRO A 193 -9.76 19.74 41.63
N LEU A 194 -8.95 19.47 40.60
CA LEU A 194 -9.30 19.61 39.19
C LEU A 194 -9.65 18.28 38.50
N ASP A 195 -9.48 17.14 39.19
CA ASP A 195 -10.00 15.85 38.71
C ASP A 195 -11.52 15.83 38.95
N ILE A 196 -12.29 16.06 37.89
CA ILE A 196 -13.76 15.85 37.85
C ILE A 196 -14.05 14.40 37.51
#